data_AF-A0A8T4UT33-F1
#
_entry.id   AF-A0A8T4UT33-F1
#
_cell.length_a   1.000
_cell.length_b   1.000
_cell.length_c   1.000
_cell.angle_alpha   90.00
_cell.angle_beta   90.00
_cell.angle_gamma   90.00
#
_symmetry.space_group_name_H-M   'P 1'
#
loop_
_entity.id
_entity.type
_entity.pdbx_description
1 polymer ?
#
loop_
_entity_poly.entity_id
_entity_poly.type
_entity_poly.pdbx_seq_one_letter_code
_entity_poly.pdbx_strand_id
1 'polypeptide(L)'
;MKNKRKTLIEKETKVDKANKTKIIFFSMLSIIVAIIFISFLFSDKTNADLDNNKDLQTLRISVKIPCPGHALLISQNIKSLPGIANIDFDLPNIFEIKYDSQKTSRQEILSLNIFKIYSAKTLN
;
A
#
# COMPACT_ATOMS: atom_id res chain seq x y z
N MET A 1 72.68 -23.54 3.69
CA MET A 1 71.68 -23.35 2.63
C MET A 1 70.19 -23.46 3.07
N LYS A 2 69.82 -23.26 4.35
CA LYS A 2 68.42 -23.46 4.82
C LYS A 2 67.55 -22.17 4.89
N ASN A 3 68.12 -20.99 4.59
CA ASN A 3 67.44 -19.71 4.88
C ASN A 3 66.52 -19.19 3.75
N LYS A 4 66.71 -19.65 2.50
CA LYS A 4 65.95 -19.14 1.33
C LYS A 4 64.57 -19.78 1.16
N ARG A 5 64.33 -20.96 1.74
CA ARG A 5 63.03 -21.66 1.65
C ARG A 5 62.01 -21.16 2.68
N LYS A 6 62.44 -20.73 3.87
CA LYS A 6 61.53 -20.18 4.89
C LYS A 6 60.90 -18.85 4.46
N THR A 7 61.67 -17.99 3.80
CA THR A 7 61.20 -16.67 3.33
C THR A 7 60.28 -16.75 2.12
N LEU A 8 60.25 -17.86 1.39
CA LEU A 8 59.35 -18.08 0.26
C LEU A 8 57.97 -18.56 0.73
N ILE A 9 57.94 -19.50 1.68
CA ILE A 9 56.70 -20.05 2.27
C ILE A 9 55.94 -18.98 3.09
N GLU A 10 56.66 -18.09 3.79
CA GLU A 10 56.05 -16.97 4.51
C GLU A 10 55.41 -15.91 3.57
N LYS A 11 55.96 -15.74 2.36
CA LYS A 11 55.40 -14.80 1.38
C LYS A 11 54.13 -15.35 0.73
N GLU A 12 54.09 -16.63 0.38
CA GLU A 12 52.91 -17.24 -0.25
C GLU A 12 51.72 -17.30 0.73
N THR A 13 51.94 -17.71 1.97
CA THR A 13 50.89 -17.74 3.01
C THR A 13 50.33 -16.36 3.35
N LYS A 14 51.15 -15.30 3.27
CA LYS A 14 50.70 -13.91 3.50
C LYS A 14 49.89 -13.36 2.32
N VAL A 15 50.22 -13.76 1.09
CA VAL A 15 49.49 -13.37 -0.13
C VAL A 15 48.11 -14.05 -0.18
N ASP A 16 48.02 -15.32 0.19
CA ASP A 16 46.74 -16.04 0.25
C ASP A 16 45.83 -15.57 1.39
N LYS A 17 46.40 -15.13 2.51
CA LYS A 17 45.59 -14.52 3.57
C LYS A 17 45.05 -13.14 3.16
N ALA A 18 45.83 -12.38 2.39
CA ALA A 18 45.43 -11.06 1.90
C ALA A 18 44.35 -11.12 0.80
N ASN A 19 44.41 -12.10 -0.12
CA ASN A 19 43.39 -12.27 -1.17
C ASN A 19 42.05 -12.75 -0.59
N LYS A 20 42.09 -13.65 0.39
CA LYS A 20 40.89 -14.23 1.03
C LYS A 20 40.14 -13.20 1.87
N THR A 21 40.87 -12.32 2.54
CA THR A 21 40.26 -11.22 3.32
C THR A 21 39.55 -10.24 2.38
N LYS A 22 40.17 -9.87 1.25
CA LYS A 22 39.54 -8.97 0.26
C LYS A 22 38.26 -9.57 -0.32
N ILE A 23 38.26 -10.86 -0.67
CA ILE A 23 37.07 -11.55 -1.21
C ILE A 23 35.89 -11.53 -0.22
N ILE A 24 36.15 -11.73 1.08
CA ILE A 24 35.09 -11.70 2.10
C ILE A 24 34.49 -10.29 2.25
N PHE A 25 35.31 -9.24 2.21
CA PHE A 25 34.82 -7.86 2.26
C PHE A 25 33.95 -7.49 1.05
N PHE A 26 34.33 -7.91 -0.16
CA PHE A 26 33.52 -7.67 -1.37
C PHE A 26 32.19 -8.45 -1.35
N SER A 27 32.18 -9.65 -0.76
CA SER A 27 30.97 -10.47 -0.61
C SER A 27 29.95 -9.84 0.35
N MET A 28 30.41 -9.28 1.48
CA MET A 28 29.51 -8.59 2.41
C MET A 28 28.94 -7.30 1.83
N LEU A 29 29.76 -6.56 1.07
CA LEU A 29 29.31 -5.32 0.43
C LEU A 29 28.26 -5.59 -0.67
N SER A 30 28.41 -6.67 -1.45
CA SER A 30 27.43 -7.01 -2.49
C SER A 30 26.07 -7.45 -1.92
N ILE A 31 26.06 -8.16 -0.79
CA ILE A 31 24.82 -8.55 -0.09
C ILE A 31 24.06 -7.31 0.40
N ILE A 32 24.77 -6.34 0.99
CA ILE A 32 24.15 -5.08 1.46
C ILE A 32 23.56 -4.29 0.28
N VAL A 33 24.27 -4.19 -0.84
CA VAL A 33 23.78 -3.52 -2.05
C VAL A 33 22.54 -4.22 -2.62
N ALA A 34 22.52 -5.56 -2.63
CA ALA A 34 21.36 -6.33 -3.09
C ALA A 34 20.12 -6.09 -2.21
N ILE A 35 20.28 -6.03 -0.88
CA ILE A 35 19.16 -5.75 0.03
C ILE A 35 18.60 -4.34 -0.20
N ILE A 36 19.45 -3.34 -0.38
CA ILE A 36 19.01 -1.96 -0.69
C ILE A 36 18.27 -1.91 -2.02
N PHE A 37 18.77 -2.62 -3.04
CA PHE A 37 18.13 -2.68 -4.35
C PHE A 37 16.76 -3.35 -4.30
N ILE A 38 16.63 -4.44 -3.52
CA ILE A 38 15.36 -5.13 -3.30
C ILE A 38 14.35 -4.21 -2.60
N SER A 39 14.75 -3.49 -1.55
CA SER A 39 13.89 -2.50 -0.89
C SER A 39 13.44 -1.37 -1.82
N PHE A 40 14.28 -1.00 -2.78
CA PHE A 40 13.94 -0.01 -3.81
C PHE A 40 12.95 -0.58 -4.85
N LEU A 41 13.08 -1.87 -5.22
CA LEU A 41 12.12 -2.54 -6.11
C LEU A 41 10.73 -2.71 -5.46
N PHE A 42 10.66 -2.88 -4.14
CA PHE A 42 9.38 -2.92 -3.41
C PHE A 42 8.85 -1.54 -3.01
N SER A 43 9.54 -0.46 -3.38
CA SER A 43 8.98 0.89 -3.33
C SER A 43 8.10 1.11 -4.56
N ASP A 44 7.06 0.27 -4.71
CA ASP A 44 5.96 0.58 -5.61
C ASP A 44 5.27 1.81 -5.03
N LYS A 45 5.62 2.91 -5.68
CA LYS A 45 4.93 4.17 -5.74
C LYS A 45 3.42 3.92 -5.60
N THR A 46 2.86 4.22 -4.43
CA THR A 46 1.47 4.67 -4.36
C THR A 46 1.42 6.05 -5.02
N ASN A 47 1.61 6.07 -6.35
CA ASN A 47 0.96 7.06 -7.18
C ASN A 47 -0.53 6.77 -7.03
N ALA A 48 -1.15 7.35 -6.01
CA ALA A 48 -2.52 7.78 -6.17
C ALA A 48 -2.51 8.81 -7.31
N ASP A 49 -2.56 8.27 -8.53
CA ASP A 49 -3.40 8.73 -9.62
C ASP A 49 -3.30 10.24 -9.89
N LEU A 50 -2.19 10.63 -10.52
CA LEU A 50 -2.25 11.75 -11.45
C LEU A 50 -2.96 11.24 -12.71
N ASP A 51 -4.24 11.59 -12.80
CA ASP A 51 -4.98 11.79 -14.05
C ASP A 51 -5.11 10.55 -14.97
N ASN A 52 -5.90 9.56 -14.53
CA ASN A 52 -6.57 8.64 -15.45
C ASN A 52 -8.08 8.77 -15.30
N ASN A 53 -8.66 9.90 -15.71
CA ASN A 53 -10.07 10.07 -16.07
C ASN A 53 -11.05 9.16 -15.29
N LYS A 54 -10.91 9.14 -13.95
CA LYS A 54 -11.85 8.40 -13.11
C LYS A 54 -13.11 9.23 -13.15
N ASP A 55 -14.15 8.69 -13.77
CA ASP A 55 -15.48 9.28 -13.76
C ASP A 55 -16.06 9.14 -12.34
N LEU A 56 -15.53 10.00 -11.46
CA LEU A 56 -15.92 10.10 -10.07
C LEU A 56 -17.28 10.80 -10.04
N GLN A 57 -18.29 10.04 -9.65
CA GLN A 57 -19.63 10.54 -9.45
C GLN A 57 -19.90 10.71 -7.96
N THR A 58 -20.75 11.68 -7.65
CA THR A 58 -21.20 11.95 -6.28
C THR A 58 -22.62 11.46 -6.12
N LEU A 59 -22.85 10.63 -5.10
CA LEU A 59 -24.17 10.17 -4.67
C LEU A 59 -24.46 10.72 -3.28
N ARG A 60 -25.53 11.49 -3.15
CA ARG A 60 -26.02 11.96 -1.85
C ARG A 60 -27.21 11.11 -1.41
N ILE A 61 -27.15 10.59 -0.19
CA ILE A 61 -28.23 9.81 0.42
C ILE A 61 -28.55 10.33 1.81
N SER A 62 -29.83 10.35 2.16
CA SER A 62 -30.29 10.50 3.53
C SER A 62 -30.57 9.13 4.12
N VAL A 63 -29.98 8.82 5.27
CA VAL A 63 -30.16 7.53 5.94
C VAL A 63 -30.80 7.73 7.30
N LYS A 64 -31.85 6.96 7.59
CA LYS A 64 -32.52 7.01 8.90
C LYS A 64 -31.70 6.28 9.95
N ILE A 65 -30.74 6.99 10.56
CA ILE A 65 -29.98 6.51 11.72
C ILE A 65 -30.53 7.10 13.03
N PRO A 66 -30.48 6.34 14.14
CA PRO A 66 -31.00 6.80 15.43
C PRO A 66 -30.08 7.81 16.12
N CYS A 67 -28.77 7.76 15.84
CA CYS A 67 -27.80 8.75 16.31
C CYS A 67 -26.55 8.79 15.39
N PRO A 68 -25.78 9.90 15.38
CA PRO A 68 -24.58 10.03 14.55
C PRO A 68 -23.51 8.95 14.79
N GLY A 69 -23.48 8.34 15.98
CA GLY A 69 -22.56 7.23 16.26
C GLY A 69 -22.73 6.02 15.33
N HIS A 70 -23.91 5.84 14.76
CA HIS A 70 -24.16 4.78 13.77
C HIS A 70 -23.63 5.11 12.37
N ALA A 71 -23.27 6.38 12.11
CA ALA A 71 -22.75 6.77 10.81
C ALA A 71 -21.42 6.07 10.47
N LEU A 72 -20.56 5.84 11.46
CA LEU A 72 -19.29 5.14 11.27
C LEU A 72 -19.49 3.72 10.72
N LEU A 73 -20.48 2.98 11.26
CA LEU A 73 -20.78 1.63 10.80
C LEU A 73 -21.25 1.62 9.34
N ILE A 74 -22.10 2.57 8.97
CA ILE A 74 -22.60 2.71 7.59
C ILE A 74 -21.45 3.08 6.65
N SER A 75 -20.63 4.07 7.03
CA SER A 75 -19.47 4.48 6.24
C SER A 75 -18.48 3.32 6.03
N GLN A 76 -18.23 2.49 7.05
CA GLN A 76 -17.38 1.30 6.91
C GLN A 76 -17.97 0.28 5.95
N ASN A 77 -19.28 0.05 5.99
CA ASN A 77 -19.96 -0.86 5.06
C ASN A 77 -19.90 -0.34 3.63
N ILE A 78 -20.16 0.95 3.40
CA ILE A 78 -20.06 1.54 2.06
C ILE A 78 -18.62 1.47 1.57
N LYS A 79 -17.63 1.84 2.39
CA LYS A 79 -16.21 1.85 2.03
C LYS A 79 -15.65 0.46 1.68
N SER A 80 -16.32 -0.60 2.11
CA SER A 80 -15.96 -1.98 1.75
C SER A 80 -16.26 -2.30 0.28
N LEU A 81 -17.11 -1.53 -0.40
CA LEU A 81 -17.37 -1.70 -1.82
C LEU A 81 -16.15 -1.24 -2.66
N PRO A 82 -15.76 -2.02 -3.67
CA PRO A 82 -14.75 -1.58 -4.62
C PRO A 82 -15.24 -0.35 -5.38
N GLY A 83 -14.36 0.62 -5.61
CA GLY A 83 -14.69 1.83 -6.36
C GLY A 83 -15.16 3.02 -5.52
N ILE A 84 -15.32 2.87 -4.20
CA ILE A 84 -15.57 4.03 -3.33
C ILE A 84 -14.27 4.82 -3.13
N ALA A 85 -14.31 6.11 -3.46
CA ALA A 85 -13.18 7.02 -3.33
C ALA A 85 -13.23 7.78 -1.98
N ASN A 86 -14.39 8.34 -1.63
CA ASN A 86 -14.58 9.04 -0.36
C ASN A 86 -16.02 8.93 0.16
N ILE A 87 -16.19 9.09 1.47
CA ILE A 87 -17.50 9.16 2.14
C ILE A 87 -17.43 10.25 3.19
N ASP A 88 -18.28 11.26 3.04
CA ASP A 88 -18.44 12.34 4.00
C ASP A 88 -19.84 12.22 4.65
N PHE A 89 -19.93 12.52 5.95
CA PHE A 89 -21.18 12.50 6.70
C PHE A 89 -21.53 13.90 7.19
N ASP A 90 -22.70 14.37 6.78
CA ASP A 90 -23.26 15.66 7.15
C ASP A 90 -24.48 15.46 8.06
N LEU A 91 -24.53 16.26 9.13
CA LEU A 91 -25.65 16.26 10.06
C LEU A 91 -26.92 16.82 9.39
N PRO A 92 -28.12 16.31 9.72
CA PRO A 92 -28.34 15.30 10.75
C PRO A 92 -28.07 13.85 10.31
N ASN A 93 -28.26 13.52 9.02
CA ASN A 93 -28.40 12.14 8.54
C ASN A 93 -28.01 11.98 7.05
N ILE A 94 -27.08 12.78 6.53
CA ILE A 94 -26.74 12.84 5.10
C ILE A 94 -25.36 12.21 4.89
N PHE A 95 -25.25 11.37 3.87
CA PHE A 95 -23.98 10.83 3.40
C PHE A 95 -23.72 11.29 1.98
N GLU A 96 -22.55 11.87 1.76
CA GLU A 96 -22.02 12.18 0.45
C GLU A 96 -20.96 11.13 0.07
N ILE A 97 -21.25 10.35 -0.97
CA ILE A 97 -20.43 9.22 -1.39
C ILE A 97 -19.84 9.57 -2.75
N LYS A 98 -18.51 9.64 -2.81
CA LYS A 98 -17.76 9.79 -4.07
C LYS A 98 -17.31 8.42 -4.52
N TYR A 99 -17.72 8.00 -5.71
CA TYR A 99 -17.45 6.68 -6.25
C TYR A 99 -17.06 6.72 -7.71
N ASP A 100 -16.27 5.74 -8.13
CA ASP A 100 -15.85 5.51 -9.51
C ASP A 100 -16.96 4.75 -10.25
N SER A 101 -17.60 5.41 -11.23
CA SER A 101 -18.73 4.86 -11.99
C SER A 101 -18.35 3.64 -12.85
N GLN A 102 -17.06 3.44 -13.11
CA GLN A 102 -16.54 2.29 -13.86
C GLN A 102 -16.41 1.05 -12.98
N LYS A 103 -16.39 1.21 -11.66
CA LYS A 103 -16.18 0.12 -10.69
C LYS A 103 -17.42 -0.23 -9.88
N THR A 104 -18.28 0.74 -9.63
CA THR A 104 -19.54 0.53 -8.92
C THR A 104 -20.63 1.47 -9.42
N SER A 105 -21.88 1.13 -9.13
CA SER A 105 -23.07 1.89 -9.54
C SER A 105 -23.88 2.38 -8.35
N ARG A 106 -24.72 3.40 -8.56
CA ARG A 106 -25.64 3.90 -7.52
C ARG A 106 -26.54 2.80 -6.97
N GLN A 107 -27.03 1.94 -7.85
CA GLN A 107 -27.90 0.82 -7.50
C GLN A 107 -27.17 -0.20 -6.63
N GLU A 108 -25.92 -0.51 -6.96
CA GLU A 108 -25.08 -1.43 -6.17
C GLU A 108 -24.81 -0.87 -4.77
N ILE A 109 -24.47 0.42 -4.66
CA ILE A 109 -24.32 1.09 -3.37
C ILE A 109 -25.63 0.99 -2.55
N LEU A 110 -26.77 1.34 -3.15
CA LEU A 110 -28.06 1.33 -2.47
C LEU A 110 -28.60 -0.07 -2.11
N SER A 111 -28.04 -1.12 -2.71
CA SER A 111 -28.47 -2.52 -2.46
C SER A 111 -27.68 -3.21 -1.35
N LEU A 112 -26.75 -2.49 -0.70
CA LEU A 112 -26.06 -2.98 0.50
C LEU A 112 -27.04 -3.40 1.60
N ASN A 113 -26.71 -4.51 2.27
CA ASN A 113 -27.54 -5.05 3.36
C ASN A 113 -27.75 -4.06 4.51
N ILE A 114 -26.80 -3.16 4.75
CA ILE A 114 -26.92 -2.12 5.78
C ILE A 114 -28.13 -1.22 5.55
N PHE A 115 -28.53 -1.00 4.29
CA PHE A 115 -29.69 -0.18 3.94
C PHE A 115 -31.03 -0.90 4.07
N LYS A 116 -31.02 -2.23 4.28
CA LYS A 116 -32.20 -2.98 4.71
C LYS A 116 -32.52 -2.73 6.18
N ILE A 117 -31.49 -2.46 6.99
CA ILE A 117 -31.61 -2.12 8.42
C ILE A 117 -31.87 -0.62 8.58
N TYR A 118 -31.07 0.21 7.91
CA TYR A 118 -31.17 1.66 7.94
C TYR A 118 -31.64 2.20 6.58
N SER A 119 -32.93 2.49 6.47
CA SER A 119 -33.53 2.94 5.22
C SER A 119 -32.82 4.19 4.66
N ALA A 120 -32.36 4.08 3.41
CA ALA A 120 -31.71 5.15 2.66
C ALA A 120 -32.65 5.75 1.60
N LYS A 121 -32.55 7.05 1.37
CA LYS A 121 -33.26 7.79 0.32
C LYS A 121 -32.27 8.65 -0.46
N THR A 122 -32.27 8.57 -1.78
CA THR A 122 -31.44 9.43 -2.63
C THR A 122 -31.90 10.88 -2.56
N LEU A 123 -30.93 11.79 -2.52
CA LEU A 123 -31.12 13.24 -2.61
C LEU A 123 -30.59 13.67 -3.99
N ASN A 124 -31.41 14.43 -4.74
CA ASN A 124 -31.00 15.03 -6.00
C ASN A 124 -30.22 16.32 -5.78
#